data_AF-A0A3S1SQU6-F1
#
_entry.id   AF-A0A3S1SQU6-F1
#
_cell.length_a   1.000
_cell.length_b   1.000
_cell.length_c   1.000
_cell.angle_alpha   90.00
_cell.angle_beta   90.00
_cell.angle_gamma   90.00
#
_symmetry.space_group_name_H-M   'P 1'
#
loop_
_entity.id
_entity.type
_entity.pdbx_description
1 polymer ?
#
loop_
_entity_poly.entity_id
_entity_poly.type
_entity_poly.pdbx_seq_one_letter_code
_entity_poly.pdbx_strand_id
1 'polypeptide(L)'
;MGSQSDRAQGPVVVSVADRGPRRTVSGDQEHRDGGDFVAGLAARKAAARLLAAVIDARTPLDGLTDHENGHPQYKALDLRDRGLVRAILVTALRYRMTISGLLARRLEKPLPPNATALSHILHVAAAQILFLDIPDSAAVDIAVTHAKSDPRTVRFSGLVNGVLRTLARAKETELPAALAATDEAPKWFSDRLKTTYGNEKARQILEAHRVEAPVDFSVKADPGLWAEKLGGIVLPTGTVRVENLVGPVTE
;
A
#
# COMPACT_ATOMS: atom_id res chain seq x y z
N MET A 1 48.82 7.71 34.86
CA MET A 1 50.24 8.00 35.15
C MET A 1 51.06 6.90 34.48
N GLY A 2 51.97 7.09 33.53
CA GLY A 2 52.46 8.23 32.73
C GLY A 2 52.69 7.74 31.27
N SER A 3 52.46 8.55 30.24
CA SER A 3 53.41 9.43 29.53
C SER A 3 54.62 8.67 28.94
N GLN A 4 54.61 8.39 27.63
CA GLN A 4 55.40 9.04 26.55
C GLN A 4 56.91 8.73 26.64
N SER A 5 57.67 8.43 25.59
CA SER A 5 57.66 8.84 24.18
C SER A 5 58.84 8.12 23.48
N ASP A 6 58.79 7.87 22.17
CA ASP A 6 59.86 8.40 21.31
C ASP A 6 59.47 8.49 19.81
N ARG A 7 60.08 9.48 19.16
CA ARG A 7 59.77 10.03 17.83
C ARG A 7 60.60 9.38 16.71
N ALA A 8 59.94 9.29 15.55
CA ALA A 8 60.38 9.66 14.19
C ALA A 8 61.76 9.25 13.66
N GLN A 9 61.78 8.52 12.54
CA GLN A 9 62.61 8.82 11.35
C GLN A 9 61.86 8.41 10.06
N GLY A 10 61.67 9.36 9.13
CA GLY A 10 61.69 9.08 7.68
C GLY A 10 63.00 9.65 7.11
N PRO A 11 63.18 9.88 5.80
CA PRO A 11 62.43 9.42 4.61
C PRO A 11 63.37 8.83 3.51
N VAL A 12 62.85 8.17 2.46
CA VAL A 12 63.49 8.23 1.12
C VAL A 12 62.41 8.14 0.02
N VAL A 13 62.42 9.17 -0.82
CA VAL A 13 61.65 9.33 -2.06
C VAL A 13 62.42 8.70 -3.21
N VAL A 14 61.75 7.93 -4.09
CA VAL A 14 62.15 7.84 -5.51
C VAL A 14 60.89 7.89 -6.38
N SER A 15 60.80 8.99 -7.12
CA SER A 15 59.89 9.22 -8.24
C SER A 15 60.50 8.61 -9.50
N VAL A 16 59.71 7.87 -10.30
CA VAL A 16 59.92 7.80 -11.75
C VAL A 16 58.55 7.81 -12.43
N ALA A 17 58.37 8.83 -13.27
CA ALA A 17 57.25 9.02 -14.16
C ALA A 17 57.38 8.12 -15.39
N ASP A 18 56.25 7.60 -15.90
CA ASP A 18 56.09 7.48 -17.35
C ASP A 18 54.61 7.66 -17.74
N ARG A 19 54.37 8.55 -18.70
CA ARG A 19 53.05 8.98 -19.20
C ARG A 19 52.92 8.51 -20.65
N GLY A 20 51.99 7.59 -20.90
CA GLY A 20 51.46 7.29 -22.24
C GLY A 20 49.96 7.64 -22.33
N PRO A 21 49.44 8.14 -23.47
CA PRO A 21 48.14 8.79 -23.54
C PRO A 21 47.01 7.75 -23.63
N ARG A 22 46.10 7.75 -22.65
CA ARG A 22 44.81 7.03 -22.76
C ARG A 22 43.81 7.92 -23.48
N ARG A 23 43.40 7.48 -24.69
CA ARG A 23 42.23 7.99 -25.41
C ARG A 23 41.00 7.83 -24.51
N THR A 24 40.48 8.95 -24.03
CA THR A 24 39.15 9.04 -23.44
C THR A 24 38.13 8.90 -24.56
N VAL A 25 37.42 7.77 -24.59
CA VAL A 25 36.20 7.63 -25.37
C VAL A 25 35.14 8.46 -24.64
N SER A 26 34.82 9.61 -25.23
CA SER A 26 33.72 10.46 -24.82
C SER A 26 32.40 9.88 -25.29
N GLY A 27 31.41 9.88 -24.40
CA GLY A 27 30.02 10.07 -24.78
C GLY A 27 29.15 8.83 -24.78
N ASP A 28 28.76 8.37 -23.60
CA ASP A 28 27.36 8.00 -23.36
C ASP A 28 26.89 8.81 -22.15
N GLN A 29 26.26 9.95 -22.44
CA GLN A 29 25.50 10.72 -21.47
C GLN A 29 24.28 9.88 -21.10
N GLU A 30 24.41 9.06 -20.06
CA GLU A 30 23.24 8.56 -19.33
C GLU A 30 22.43 9.76 -18.86
N HIS A 31 21.21 9.89 -19.38
CA HIS A 31 20.17 10.72 -18.81
C HIS A 31 19.92 10.29 -17.36
N ARG A 32 20.67 10.90 -16.42
CA ARG A 32 20.29 10.95 -15.02
C ARG A 32 19.14 11.93 -14.91
N ASP A 33 17.93 11.41 -15.06
CA ASP A 33 16.72 12.12 -14.71
C ASP A 33 16.74 12.32 -13.18
N GLY A 34 17.15 13.51 -12.75
CA GLY A 34 17.36 13.91 -11.36
C GLY A 34 16.05 14.11 -10.61
N GLY A 35 15.23 13.07 -10.50
CA GLY A 35 14.12 13.03 -9.55
C GLY A 35 14.62 12.48 -8.21
N ASP A 36 14.60 13.31 -7.17
CA ASP A 36 14.88 12.87 -5.79
C ASP A 36 14.13 11.56 -5.49
N PHE A 37 14.87 10.50 -5.14
CA PHE A 37 14.29 9.21 -4.79
C PHE A 37 13.60 9.32 -3.43
N VAL A 38 12.32 9.65 -3.44
CA VAL A 38 11.51 9.68 -2.23
C VAL A 38 11.10 8.27 -1.86
N ALA A 39 11.65 7.75 -0.76
CA ALA A 39 11.39 6.40 -0.29
C ALA A 39 9.88 6.13 -0.16
N GLY A 40 9.44 4.99 -0.70
CA GLY A 40 8.04 4.58 -0.67
C GLY A 40 7.10 5.29 -1.64
N LEU A 41 7.53 6.35 -2.35
CA LEU A 41 6.69 7.05 -3.35
C LEU A 41 6.31 6.12 -4.51
N ALA A 42 7.25 5.30 -5.00
CA ALA A 42 7.01 4.36 -6.09
C ALA A 42 5.87 3.38 -5.77
N ALA A 43 5.86 2.83 -4.55
CA ALA A 43 4.79 1.96 -4.07
C ALA A 43 3.42 2.68 -4.06
N ARG A 44 3.33 3.91 -3.52
CA ARG A 44 2.05 4.64 -3.47
C ARG A 44 1.56 5.06 -4.87
N LYS A 45 2.49 5.35 -5.78
CA LYS A 45 2.19 5.57 -7.21
C LYS A 45 1.60 4.33 -7.85
N ALA A 46 2.24 3.19 -7.67
CA ALA A 46 1.72 1.91 -8.15
C ALA A 46 0.34 1.62 -7.55
N ALA A 47 0.15 1.77 -6.23
CA ALA A 47 -1.14 1.54 -5.58
C ALA A 47 -2.26 2.42 -6.16
N ALA A 48 -2.04 3.74 -6.36
CA ALA A 48 -3.09 4.59 -6.92
C ALA A 48 -3.44 4.22 -8.37
N ARG A 49 -2.43 3.82 -9.16
CA ARG A 49 -2.64 3.39 -10.55
C ARG A 49 -3.38 2.05 -10.62
N LEU A 50 -3.03 1.10 -9.77
CA LEU A 50 -3.72 -0.19 -9.68
C LEU A 50 -5.15 0.00 -9.16
N LEU A 51 -5.37 0.88 -8.18
CA LEU A 51 -6.72 1.22 -7.70
C LEU A 51 -7.58 1.80 -8.83
N ALA A 52 -7.01 2.67 -9.67
CA ALA A 52 -7.68 3.17 -10.86
C ALA A 52 -8.02 2.05 -11.85
N ALA A 53 -7.11 1.11 -12.10
CA ALA A 53 -7.37 -0.03 -12.97
C ALA A 53 -8.49 -0.94 -12.44
N VAL A 54 -8.56 -1.15 -11.11
CA VAL A 54 -9.62 -1.95 -10.49
C VAL A 54 -10.97 -1.23 -10.56
N ILE A 55 -11.03 0.05 -10.16
CA ILE A 55 -12.29 0.78 -10.02
C ILE A 55 -12.81 1.30 -11.35
N ASP A 56 -11.96 1.93 -12.16
CA ASP A 56 -12.37 2.61 -13.38
C ASP A 56 -12.36 1.63 -14.57
N ALA A 57 -11.32 0.82 -14.69
CA ALA A 57 -11.16 -0.15 -15.79
C ALA A 57 -11.69 -1.55 -15.46
N ARG A 58 -12.22 -1.78 -14.25
CA ARG A 58 -12.81 -3.08 -13.81
C ARG A 58 -11.86 -4.27 -13.98
N THR A 59 -10.57 -4.03 -13.80
CA THR A 59 -9.55 -5.08 -13.91
C THR A 59 -9.43 -5.83 -12.58
N PRO A 60 -9.35 -7.18 -12.58
CA PRO A 60 -9.17 -7.94 -11.35
C PRO A 60 -7.89 -7.56 -10.60
N LEU A 61 -7.99 -7.39 -9.28
CA LEU A 61 -6.85 -7.06 -8.43
C LEU A 61 -5.77 -8.15 -8.48
N ASP A 62 -6.17 -9.42 -8.39
CA ASP A 62 -5.25 -10.56 -8.32
C ASP A 62 -4.29 -10.57 -9.52
N GLY A 63 -4.83 -10.40 -10.73
CA GLY A 63 -4.04 -10.32 -11.95
C GLY A 63 -3.11 -9.11 -12.00
N LEU A 64 -3.50 -7.97 -11.40
CA LEU A 64 -2.64 -6.77 -11.36
C LEU A 64 -1.48 -6.90 -10.37
N THR A 65 -1.68 -7.66 -9.28
CA THR A 65 -0.71 -7.87 -8.21
C THR A 65 0.03 -9.21 -8.29
N ASP A 66 -0.05 -9.88 -9.43
CA ASP A 66 0.72 -11.09 -9.69
C ASP A 66 2.23 -10.80 -9.77
N HIS A 67 3.06 -11.71 -9.25
CA HIS A 67 4.52 -11.51 -9.18
C HIS A 67 5.23 -11.67 -10.53
N GLU A 68 4.64 -12.43 -11.46
CA GLU A 68 5.25 -12.78 -12.75
C GLU A 68 4.58 -12.06 -13.92
N ASN A 69 3.25 -11.99 -13.91
CA ASN A 69 2.39 -11.50 -15.00
C ASN A 69 1.63 -10.21 -14.62
N GLY A 70 1.89 -9.67 -13.43
CA GLY A 70 1.22 -8.47 -12.92
C GLY A 70 1.58 -7.18 -13.64
N HIS A 71 1.00 -6.09 -13.16
CA HIS A 71 1.20 -4.76 -13.75
C HIS A 71 2.70 -4.37 -13.72
N PRO A 72 3.28 -3.79 -14.80
CA PRO A 72 4.72 -3.51 -14.87
C PRO A 72 5.28 -2.70 -13.70
N GLN A 73 4.53 -1.69 -13.24
CA GLN A 73 4.94 -0.86 -12.08
C GLN A 73 4.89 -1.61 -10.76
N TYR A 74 4.08 -2.67 -10.63
CA TYR A 74 4.07 -3.52 -9.44
C TYR A 74 5.27 -4.47 -9.47
N LYS A 75 5.54 -5.06 -10.63
CA LYS A 75 6.71 -5.95 -10.84
C LYS A 75 8.05 -5.23 -10.67
N ALA A 76 8.12 -3.94 -10.98
CA ALA A 76 9.33 -3.15 -10.79
C ALA A 76 9.69 -2.89 -9.30
N LEU A 77 8.75 -3.13 -8.37
CA LEU A 77 8.97 -2.96 -6.93
C LEU A 77 9.64 -4.20 -6.33
N ASP A 78 10.38 -3.98 -5.24
CA ASP A 78 10.88 -5.06 -4.40
C ASP A 78 9.73 -5.77 -3.64
N LEU A 79 10.02 -6.92 -3.02
CA LEU A 79 9.00 -7.71 -2.33
C LEU A 79 8.33 -6.96 -1.16
N ARG A 80 9.06 -6.07 -0.49
CA ARG A 80 8.53 -5.29 0.65
C ARG A 80 7.50 -4.27 0.15
N ASP A 81 7.86 -3.50 -0.86
CA ASP A 81 6.99 -2.51 -1.49
C ASP A 81 5.79 -3.17 -2.17
N ARG A 82 5.98 -4.35 -2.77
CA ARG A 82 4.87 -5.18 -3.28
C ARG A 82 3.89 -5.58 -2.18
N GLY A 83 4.40 -5.98 -1.01
CA GLY A 83 3.58 -6.29 0.17
C GLY A 83 2.77 -5.08 0.63
N LEU A 84 3.42 -3.92 0.72
CA LEU A 84 2.77 -2.66 1.05
C LEU A 84 1.68 -2.27 0.05
N VAL A 85 1.94 -2.40 -1.27
CA VAL A 85 0.94 -2.10 -2.31
C VAL A 85 -0.29 -2.98 -2.14
N ARG A 86 -0.12 -4.28 -1.90
CA ARG A 86 -1.25 -5.19 -1.65
C ARG A 86 -2.04 -4.78 -0.40
N ALA A 87 -1.34 -4.50 0.71
CA ALA A 87 -1.99 -4.06 1.95
C ALA A 87 -2.82 -2.79 1.73
N ILE A 88 -2.28 -1.79 1.04
CA ILE A 88 -3.00 -0.55 0.70
C ILE A 88 -4.22 -0.85 -0.18
N LEU A 89 -4.05 -1.63 -1.25
CA LEU A 89 -5.13 -1.91 -2.21
C LEU A 89 -6.28 -2.68 -1.59
N VAL A 90 -5.99 -3.77 -0.87
CA VAL A 90 -6.99 -4.59 -0.20
C VAL A 90 -7.76 -3.74 0.82
N THR A 91 -7.07 -2.96 1.64
CA THR A 91 -7.69 -2.09 2.63
C THR A 91 -8.53 -0.98 1.98
N ALA A 92 -8.01 -0.32 0.95
CA ALA A 92 -8.73 0.76 0.26
C ALA A 92 -10.00 0.26 -0.44
N LEU A 93 -10.00 -0.97 -0.95
CA LEU A 93 -11.17 -1.60 -1.57
C LEU A 93 -12.16 -2.09 -0.52
N ARG A 94 -11.68 -2.68 0.58
CA ARG A 94 -12.50 -3.23 1.67
C ARG A 94 -13.27 -2.14 2.43
N TYR A 95 -12.65 -0.98 2.67
CA TYR A 95 -13.25 0.14 3.38
C TYR A 95 -13.62 1.31 2.47
N ARG A 96 -13.87 1.02 1.19
CA ARG A 96 -14.04 2.05 0.17
C ARG A 96 -15.21 2.98 0.48
N MET A 97 -16.31 2.47 1.05
CA MET A 97 -17.50 3.28 1.33
C MET A 97 -17.24 4.22 2.51
N THR A 98 -16.62 3.72 3.59
CA THR A 98 -16.22 4.55 4.74
C THR A 98 -15.21 5.63 4.32
N ILE A 99 -14.18 5.25 3.57
CA ILE A 99 -13.18 6.21 3.05
C ILE A 99 -13.86 7.28 2.20
N SER A 100 -14.72 6.88 1.27
CA SER A 100 -15.45 7.81 0.40
C SER A 100 -16.28 8.80 1.21
N GLY A 101 -17.02 8.32 2.22
CA GLY A 101 -17.85 9.14 3.09
C GLY A 101 -17.04 10.13 3.92
N LEU A 102 -15.92 9.69 4.51
CA LEU A 102 -15.04 10.55 5.32
C LEU A 102 -14.34 11.61 4.46
N LEU A 103 -13.90 11.27 3.26
CA LEU A 103 -13.33 12.22 2.31
C LEU A 103 -14.37 13.25 1.85
N ALA A 104 -15.58 12.81 1.51
CA ALA A 104 -16.65 13.69 1.04
C ALA A 104 -17.03 14.77 2.07
N ARG A 105 -17.06 14.44 3.37
CA ARG A 105 -17.34 15.40 4.47
C ARG A 105 -16.31 16.53 4.56
N ARG A 106 -15.11 16.34 3.99
CA ARG A 106 -13.98 17.28 4.05
C ARG A 106 -13.83 18.09 2.76
N LEU A 107 -14.70 17.86 1.79
CA LEU A 107 -14.72 18.56 0.52
C LEU A 107 -15.94 19.49 0.49
N GLU A 108 -15.70 20.80 0.39
CA GLU A 108 -16.79 21.78 0.25
C GLU A 108 -17.59 21.55 -1.05
N LYS A 109 -16.91 21.11 -2.10
CA LYS A 109 -17.49 20.75 -3.39
C LYS A 109 -16.99 19.37 -3.79
N PRO A 110 -17.83 18.51 -4.40
CA PRO A 110 -17.38 17.25 -4.96
C PRO A 110 -16.20 17.47 -5.90
N LEU A 111 -15.28 16.49 -5.95
CA LEU A 111 -14.21 16.53 -6.93
C LEU A 111 -14.80 16.55 -8.35
N PRO A 112 -14.19 17.29 -9.29
CA PRO A 112 -14.58 17.24 -10.69
C PRO A 112 -14.61 15.80 -11.22
N PRO A 113 -15.58 15.41 -12.09
CA PRO A 113 -15.68 14.04 -12.59
C PRO A 113 -14.40 13.53 -13.29
N ASN A 114 -13.61 14.44 -13.86
CA ASN A 114 -12.34 14.13 -14.52
C ASN A 114 -11.14 14.06 -13.56
N ALA A 115 -11.32 14.33 -12.26
CA ALA A 115 -10.26 14.28 -11.24
C ALA A 115 -10.11 12.87 -10.63
N THR A 116 -10.24 11.81 -11.44
CA THR A 116 -10.16 10.41 -10.98
C THR A 116 -8.80 10.09 -10.36
N ALA A 117 -7.71 10.54 -10.99
CA ALA A 117 -6.36 10.37 -10.45
C ALA A 117 -6.21 10.94 -9.02
N LEU A 118 -6.76 12.13 -8.78
CA LEU A 118 -6.76 12.74 -7.45
C LEU A 118 -7.59 11.92 -6.45
N SER A 119 -8.75 11.42 -6.86
CA SER A 119 -9.60 10.56 -6.02
C SER A 119 -8.84 9.31 -5.55
N HIS A 120 -8.10 8.65 -6.45
CA HIS A 120 -7.32 7.45 -6.12
C HIS A 120 -6.12 7.76 -5.21
N ILE A 121 -5.45 8.91 -5.38
CA ILE A 121 -4.41 9.38 -4.45
C ILE A 121 -4.99 9.55 -3.04
N LEU A 122 -6.15 10.21 -2.93
CA LEU A 122 -6.82 10.43 -1.65
C LEU A 122 -7.24 9.11 -0.99
N HIS A 123 -7.79 8.15 -1.76
CA HIS A 123 -8.16 6.84 -1.23
C HIS A 123 -6.97 6.03 -0.74
N VAL A 124 -5.87 6.01 -1.51
CA VAL A 124 -4.62 5.35 -1.10
C VAL A 124 -4.07 5.95 0.19
N ALA A 125 -4.07 7.27 0.32
CA ALA A 125 -3.59 7.94 1.52
C ALA A 125 -4.51 7.74 2.72
N ALA A 126 -5.83 7.85 2.51
CA ALA A 126 -6.83 7.64 3.55
C ALA A 126 -6.81 6.20 4.08
N ALA A 127 -6.64 5.19 3.22
CA ALA A 127 -6.50 3.81 3.65
C ALA A 127 -5.30 3.62 4.58
N GLN A 128 -4.18 4.26 4.29
CA GLN A 128 -3.00 4.24 5.16
C GLN A 128 -3.26 4.92 6.50
N ILE A 129 -3.83 6.12 6.50
CA ILE A 129 -4.11 6.92 7.71
C ILE A 129 -5.10 6.24 8.66
N LEU A 130 -6.14 5.62 8.10
CA LEU A 130 -7.28 5.13 8.87
C LEU A 130 -7.13 3.68 9.33
N PHE A 131 -6.39 2.85 8.60
CA PHE A 131 -6.46 1.40 8.78
C PHE A 131 -5.11 0.68 8.76
N LEU A 132 -4.01 1.36 8.42
CA LEU A 132 -2.68 0.75 8.41
C LEU A 132 -1.80 1.39 9.47
N ASP A 133 -0.83 0.63 9.99
CA ASP A 133 0.17 1.12 10.93
C ASP A 133 1.28 1.92 10.19
N ILE A 134 0.88 3.04 9.60
CA ILE A 134 1.74 3.96 8.85
C ILE A 134 1.61 5.34 9.49
N PRO A 135 2.74 6.02 9.82
CA PRO A 135 2.68 7.37 10.36
C PRO A 135 1.86 8.32 9.47
N ASP A 136 0.91 9.04 10.07
CA ASP A 136 0.01 9.95 9.34
C ASP A 136 0.78 10.99 8.53
N SER A 137 1.86 11.54 9.10
CA SER A 137 2.74 12.50 8.42
C SER A 137 3.35 11.91 7.14
N ALA A 138 3.81 10.67 7.19
CA ALA A 138 4.37 9.98 6.03
C ALA A 138 3.31 9.73 4.94
N ALA A 139 2.11 9.29 5.32
CA ALA A 139 1.01 9.09 4.38
C ALA A 139 0.61 10.40 3.68
N VAL A 140 0.53 11.50 4.45
CA VAL A 140 0.22 12.85 3.93
C VAL A 140 1.32 13.35 3.00
N ASP A 141 2.58 13.35 3.45
CA ASP A 141 3.69 13.94 2.71
C ASP A 141 3.95 13.21 1.38
N ILE A 142 3.84 11.87 1.38
CA ILE A 142 3.95 11.07 0.15
C ILE A 142 2.77 11.33 -0.79
N ALA A 143 1.55 11.47 -0.27
CA ALA A 143 0.38 11.79 -1.11
C ALA A 143 0.50 13.18 -1.75
N VAL A 144 0.98 14.17 -1.00
CA VAL A 144 1.25 15.52 -1.52
C VAL A 144 2.35 15.49 -2.58
N THR A 145 3.43 14.76 -2.31
CA THR A 145 4.54 14.57 -3.27
C THR A 145 4.07 13.88 -4.54
N HIS A 146 3.24 12.84 -4.40
CA HIS A 146 2.63 12.16 -5.53
C HIS A 146 1.76 13.12 -6.34
N ALA A 147 0.87 13.88 -5.70
CA ALA A 147 0.03 14.85 -6.38
C ALA A 147 0.83 15.93 -7.13
N LYS A 148 1.96 16.38 -6.57
CA LYS A 148 2.87 17.34 -7.22
C LYS A 148 3.57 16.78 -8.46
N SER A 149 3.76 15.45 -8.51
CA SER A 149 4.50 14.80 -9.60
C SER A 149 3.68 14.54 -10.88
N ASP A 150 2.37 14.79 -10.87
CA ASP A 150 1.50 14.65 -12.05
C ASP A 150 0.90 16.03 -12.42
N PRO A 151 1.10 16.54 -13.65
CA PRO A 151 0.53 17.79 -14.13
C PRO A 151 -1.00 17.91 -13.95
N ARG A 152 -1.72 16.78 -13.93
CA ARG A 152 -3.18 16.75 -13.76
C ARG A 152 -3.60 17.02 -12.31
N THR A 153 -2.72 16.70 -11.35
CA THR A 153 -3.02 16.77 -9.92
C THR A 153 -2.23 17.84 -9.16
N VAL A 154 -1.18 18.41 -9.76
CA VAL A 154 -0.29 19.39 -9.10
C VAL A 154 -1.04 20.56 -8.48
N ARG A 155 -2.05 21.12 -9.18
CA ARG A 155 -2.89 22.21 -8.69
C ARG A 155 -3.70 21.86 -7.43
N PHE A 156 -3.87 20.57 -7.15
CA PHE A 156 -4.62 20.07 -6.00
C PHE A 156 -3.71 19.65 -4.84
N SER A 157 -2.39 19.85 -4.90
CA SER A 157 -1.49 19.41 -3.82
C SER A 157 -1.83 20.06 -2.47
N GLY A 158 -2.28 21.32 -2.47
CA GLY A 158 -2.76 22.01 -1.27
C GLY A 158 -4.05 21.40 -0.71
N LEU A 159 -4.98 21.03 -1.60
CA LEU A 159 -6.22 20.32 -1.23
C LEU A 159 -5.91 18.95 -0.62
N VAL A 160 -5.03 18.17 -1.24
CA VAL A 160 -4.59 16.85 -0.72
C VAL A 160 -4.05 17.00 0.70
N ASN A 161 -3.15 17.96 0.92
CA ASN A 161 -2.59 18.22 2.24
C ASN A 161 -3.67 18.59 3.27
N GLY A 162 -4.57 19.53 2.92
CA GLY A 162 -5.63 19.99 3.82
C GLY A 162 -6.61 18.87 4.19
N VAL A 163 -7.12 18.14 3.19
CA VAL A 163 -8.08 17.05 3.39
C VAL A 163 -7.49 15.94 4.25
N LEU A 164 -6.27 15.48 3.94
CA LEU A 164 -5.66 14.36 4.65
C LEU A 164 -5.21 14.72 6.07
N ARG A 165 -4.74 15.95 6.31
CA ARG A 165 -4.42 16.41 7.67
C ARG A 165 -5.67 16.53 8.54
N THR A 166 -6.77 17.03 7.98
CA THR A 166 -8.05 17.09 8.68
C THR A 166 -8.61 15.69 8.92
N LEU A 167 -8.40 14.75 8.01
CA LEU A 167 -8.74 13.33 8.21
C LEU A 167 -7.95 12.71 9.36
N ALA A 168 -6.62 12.85 9.35
CA ALA A 168 -5.75 12.31 10.39
C ALA A 168 -6.10 12.84 11.79
N ARG A 169 -6.40 14.14 11.91
CA ARG A 169 -6.76 14.76 13.22
C ARG A 169 -8.08 14.26 13.81
N ALA A 170 -9.02 13.86 12.96
CA ALA A 170 -10.36 13.48 13.38
C ALA A 170 -10.62 11.96 13.31
N LYS A 171 -9.61 11.15 12.96
CA LYS A 171 -9.79 9.71 12.77
C LYS A 171 -10.28 9.01 14.04
N GLU A 172 -9.71 9.33 15.19
CA GLU A 172 -10.07 8.67 16.47
C GLU A 172 -11.53 8.92 16.87
N THR A 173 -12.08 10.09 16.52
CA THR A 173 -13.45 10.47 16.89
C THR A 173 -14.48 10.07 15.83
N GLU A 174 -14.13 10.20 14.55
CA GLU A 174 -15.09 9.98 13.45
C GLU A 174 -15.08 8.54 12.91
N LEU A 175 -13.95 7.84 12.94
CA LEU A 175 -13.84 6.52 12.32
C LEU A 175 -14.76 5.47 12.97
N PRO A 176 -14.88 5.37 14.32
CA PRO A 176 -15.79 4.40 14.93
C PRO A 176 -17.25 4.63 14.52
N ALA A 177 -17.70 5.89 14.52
CA ALA A 177 -19.05 6.25 14.10
C ALA A 177 -19.28 5.99 12.61
N ALA A 178 -18.28 6.26 11.76
CA ALA A 178 -18.36 6.00 10.33
C ALA A 178 -18.46 4.49 10.04
N LEU A 179 -17.66 3.66 10.72
CA LEU A 179 -17.69 2.20 10.58
C LEU A 179 -19.02 1.62 11.04
N ALA A 180 -19.61 2.13 12.12
CA ALA A 180 -20.90 1.67 12.61
C ALA A 180 -22.07 2.04 11.68
N ALA A 181 -21.98 3.19 10.99
CA ALA A 181 -23.06 3.72 10.16
C ALA A 181 -22.98 3.32 8.67
N THR A 182 -21.82 2.86 8.20
CA THR A 182 -21.59 2.59 6.78
C THR A 182 -21.75 1.12 6.48
N ASP A 183 -22.44 0.76 5.39
CA ASP A 183 -22.36 -0.58 4.79
C ASP A 183 -21.21 -0.60 3.78
N GLU A 184 -20.22 -1.50 3.94
CA GLU A 184 -19.10 -1.66 2.99
C GLU A 184 -19.50 -2.43 1.73
N ALA A 185 -20.54 -1.93 1.07
CA ALA A 185 -21.10 -2.51 -0.13
C ALA A 185 -21.80 -1.42 -0.97
N PRO A 186 -21.85 -1.57 -2.30
CA PRO A 186 -22.77 -0.81 -3.13
C PRO A 186 -24.22 -0.96 -2.66
N LYS A 187 -25.01 0.11 -2.76
CA LYS A 187 -26.40 0.13 -2.30
C LYS A 187 -27.23 -1.04 -2.83
N TRP A 188 -27.11 -1.37 -4.12
CA TRP A 188 -27.86 -2.48 -4.73
C TRP A 188 -27.55 -3.83 -4.06
N PHE A 189 -26.32 -4.04 -3.60
CA PHE A 189 -25.90 -5.30 -2.98
C PHE A 189 -26.35 -5.36 -1.51
N SER A 190 -26.18 -4.26 -0.76
CA SER A 190 -26.71 -4.16 0.61
C SER A 190 -28.23 -4.35 0.64
N ASP A 191 -28.96 -3.67 -0.25
CA ASP A 191 -30.42 -3.80 -0.37
C ASP A 191 -30.82 -5.25 -0.70
N ARG A 192 -30.11 -5.91 -1.63
CA ARG A 192 -30.35 -7.32 -1.97
C ARG A 192 -30.16 -8.25 -0.78
N LEU A 193 -29.10 -8.06 0.01
CA LEU A 193 -28.86 -8.85 1.22
C LEU A 193 -29.99 -8.65 2.25
N LYS A 194 -30.41 -7.41 2.48
CA LYS A 194 -31.50 -7.07 3.40
C LYS A 194 -32.83 -7.69 2.97
N THR A 195 -33.15 -7.64 1.68
CA THR A 195 -34.35 -8.29 1.12
C THR A 195 -34.31 -9.81 1.28
N THR A 196 -33.15 -10.44 1.11
CA THR A 196 -33.03 -11.91 1.09
C THR A 196 -32.93 -12.51 2.50
N TYR A 197 -32.17 -11.87 3.39
CA TYR A 197 -31.78 -12.44 4.69
C TYR A 197 -32.33 -11.63 5.89
N GLY A 198 -32.99 -10.51 5.65
CA GLY A 198 -33.40 -9.57 6.70
C GLY A 198 -32.26 -8.66 7.17
N ASN A 199 -32.61 -7.57 7.86
CA ASN A 199 -31.66 -6.52 8.24
C ASN A 199 -30.52 -7.03 9.13
N GLU A 200 -30.83 -7.81 10.16
CA GLU A 200 -29.83 -8.26 11.13
C GLU A 200 -28.82 -9.23 10.52
N LYS A 201 -29.28 -10.21 9.73
CA LYS A 201 -28.37 -11.15 9.07
C LYS A 201 -27.55 -10.48 7.97
N ALA A 202 -28.14 -9.54 7.23
CA ALA A 202 -27.41 -8.76 6.24
C ALA A 202 -26.29 -7.93 6.88
N ARG A 203 -26.54 -7.30 8.04
CA ARG A 203 -25.53 -6.59 8.83
C ARG A 203 -24.37 -7.52 9.20
N GLN A 204 -24.66 -8.70 9.75
CA GLN A 204 -23.64 -9.69 10.11
C GLN A 204 -22.80 -10.16 8.90
N ILE A 205 -23.41 -10.36 7.74
CA ILE A 205 -22.70 -10.72 6.50
C ILE A 205 -21.75 -9.60 6.07
N LEU A 206 -22.22 -8.35 6.08
CA LEU A 206 -21.42 -7.19 5.70
C LEU A 206 -20.28 -6.91 6.68
N GLU A 207 -20.48 -7.19 7.97
CA GLU A 207 -19.41 -7.14 8.98
C GLU A 207 -18.36 -8.21 8.75
N ALA A 208 -18.77 -9.44 8.42
CA ALA A 208 -17.84 -10.52 8.10
C ALA A 208 -16.97 -10.19 6.87
N HIS A 209 -17.51 -9.51 5.86
CA HIS A 209 -16.73 -9.08 4.69
C HIS A 209 -15.62 -8.05 5.01
N ARG A 210 -15.66 -7.41 6.19
CA ARG A 210 -14.59 -6.49 6.63
C ARG A 210 -13.44 -7.20 7.32
N VAL A 211 -13.61 -8.47 7.68
CA VAL A 211 -12.55 -9.26 8.29
C VAL A 211 -11.75 -9.93 7.17
N GLU A 212 -10.44 -9.98 7.34
CA GLU A 212 -9.59 -10.75 6.42
C GLU A 212 -9.98 -12.22 6.46
N ALA A 213 -10.12 -12.84 5.29
CA ALA A 213 -10.48 -14.24 5.22
C ALA A 213 -9.31 -15.09 5.73
N PRO A 214 -9.54 -16.03 6.66
CA PRO A 214 -8.52 -16.96 7.09
C PRO A 214 -8.14 -17.91 5.94
N VAL A 215 -6.96 -18.54 6.05
CA VAL A 215 -6.50 -19.49 5.05
C VAL A 215 -6.98 -20.89 5.42
N ASP A 216 -7.76 -21.52 4.55
CA ASP A 216 -8.25 -22.88 4.73
C ASP A 216 -7.49 -23.85 3.80
N PHE A 217 -6.83 -24.83 4.40
CA PHE A 217 -6.13 -25.89 3.68
C PHE A 217 -6.98 -27.16 3.62
N SER A 218 -7.17 -27.67 2.40
CA SER A 218 -7.69 -29.01 2.16
C SER A 218 -6.52 -30.00 2.10
N VAL A 219 -6.43 -30.90 3.08
CA VAL A 219 -5.34 -31.87 3.18
C VAL A 219 -5.78 -33.25 2.67
N LYS A 220 -4.85 -33.99 2.07
CA LYS A 220 -5.14 -35.33 1.52
C LYS A 220 -5.51 -36.35 2.61
N ALA A 221 -4.86 -36.25 3.76
CA ALA A 221 -5.07 -37.14 4.91
C ALA A 221 -4.66 -36.44 6.20
N ASP A 222 -5.21 -36.93 7.32
CA ASP A 222 -4.90 -36.52 8.70
C ASP A 222 -4.92 -34.99 8.95
N PRO A 223 -6.11 -34.36 8.97
CA PRO A 223 -6.25 -32.94 9.29
C PRO A 223 -5.70 -32.55 10.66
N GLY A 224 -5.70 -33.47 11.63
CA GLY A 224 -5.20 -33.22 12.98
C GLY A 224 -3.70 -32.95 12.99
N LEU A 225 -2.92 -33.79 12.30
CA LEU A 225 -1.48 -33.60 12.12
C LEU A 225 -1.16 -32.24 11.48
N TRP A 226 -1.91 -31.86 10.44
CA TRP A 226 -1.66 -30.61 9.74
C TRP A 226 -2.09 -29.38 10.54
N ALA A 227 -3.17 -29.47 11.31
CA ALA A 227 -3.56 -28.42 12.25
C ALA A 227 -2.44 -28.16 13.27
N GLU A 228 -1.83 -29.19 13.83
CA GLU A 228 -0.68 -29.05 14.74
C GLU A 228 0.52 -28.39 14.04
N LYS A 229 0.89 -28.86 12.85
CA LYS A 229 2.05 -28.33 12.10
C LYS A 229 1.89 -26.89 11.65
N LEU A 230 0.68 -26.51 11.22
CA LEU A 230 0.38 -25.18 10.68
C LEU A 230 -0.10 -24.20 11.75
N GLY A 231 -0.28 -24.65 13.00
CA GLY A 231 -0.86 -23.83 14.07
C GLY A 231 -2.32 -23.46 13.80
N GLY A 232 -3.08 -24.37 13.18
CA GLY A 232 -4.47 -24.17 12.77
C GLY A 232 -5.48 -24.97 13.59
N ILE A 233 -6.74 -24.88 13.19
CA ILE A 233 -7.85 -25.66 13.75
C ILE A 233 -8.52 -26.50 12.66
N VAL A 234 -8.95 -27.71 13.01
CA VAL A 234 -9.74 -28.56 12.09
C VAL A 234 -11.19 -28.09 12.12
N LEU A 235 -11.73 -27.74 10.95
CA LEU A 235 -13.14 -27.38 10.79
C LEU A 235 -14.02 -28.63 10.66
N PRO A 236 -15.35 -28.54 10.88
CA PRO A 236 -16.28 -29.65 10.68
C PRO A 236 -16.27 -30.25 9.27
N THR A 237 -15.78 -29.49 8.28
CA THR A 237 -15.59 -29.91 6.88
C THR A 237 -14.33 -30.74 6.65
N GLY A 238 -13.47 -30.92 7.67
CA GLY A 238 -12.19 -31.62 7.57
C GLY A 238 -11.03 -30.77 7.02
N THR A 239 -11.26 -29.49 6.73
CA THR A 239 -10.22 -28.53 6.33
C THR A 239 -9.49 -27.98 7.55
N VAL A 240 -8.23 -27.59 7.37
CA VAL A 240 -7.42 -26.95 8.40
C VAL A 240 -7.42 -25.44 8.19
N ARG A 241 -8.00 -24.70 9.12
CA ARG A 241 -8.02 -23.23 9.11
C ARG A 241 -6.83 -22.67 9.86
N VAL A 242 -6.09 -21.76 9.23
CA VAL A 242 -4.99 -21.02 9.83
C VAL A 242 -5.37 -19.54 9.86
N GLU A 243 -5.43 -18.95 11.05
CA GLU A 243 -5.84 -17.55 11.22
C GLU A 243 -4.77 -16.57 10.73
N ASN A 244 -3.49 -16.86 10.98
CA ASN A 244 -2.38 -16.02 10.55
C ASN A 244 -1.26 -16.88 9.97
N LEU A 245 -1.04 -16.77 8.66
CA LEU A 245 0.04 -17.47 8.01
C LEU A 245 1.35 -16.68 8.19
N VAL A 246 2.30 -17.25 8.95
CA VAL A 246 3.55 -16.56 9.34
C VAL A 246 4.52 -16.37 8.15
N GLY A 247 4.28 -17.03 7.02
CA GLY A 247 5.07 -16.90 5.80
C GLY A 247 4.49 -17.70 4.63
N PRO A 248 5.04 -17.58 3.42
CA PRO A 248 4.57 -18.34 2.27
C PRO A 248 4.72 -19.86 2.53
N VAL A 249 3.64 -20.61 2.29
CA VAL A 249 3.73 -22.08 2.21
C VAL A 249 4.39 -22.41 0.89
N THR A 250 5.60 -22.97 0.94
CA THR A 250 6.32 -23.46 -0.24
C THR A 250 5.86 -24.89 -0.54
N GLU A 251 5.77 -25.23 -1.83
CA GLU A 251 5.45 -26.58 -2.31
C GLU A 251 6.49 -27.63 -1.88
#